data_AF-A0A1Q5SBY5-F1
#
_entry.id   AF-A0A1Q5SBY5-F1
#
_cell.length_a   1.000
_cell.length_b   1.000
_cell.length_c   1.000
_cell.angle_alpha   90.00
_cell.angle_beta   90.00
_cell.angle_gamma   90.00
#
_symmetry.space_group_name_H-M   'P 1'
#
loop_
_entity.id
_entity.type
_entity.pdbx_description
1 polymer ?
#
loop_
_entity_poly.entity_id
_entity_poly.type
_entity_poly.pdbx_seq_one_letter_code
_entity_poly.pdbx_strand_id
1 'polypeptide(L)'
;MIRHILRKVNDAAGETLGIRLIRERDLYPWQLHQPGGSCQTTNLPPSAEAYLRPDNPRLIELKERYGKCDARVTTPAIWEDGILAAADIAYFRRDNAFVWQEPRGTRFNELAYAASYYALKASGADDLLTLLDEDGLFGAHVFRIDGRNVSRDLLDSVREIDFVRTHLPLANTRTNILDIGAGYGRLPHRLSLVTQDTVNIYATDAIAESTFVSEFYLKFRVAERVSIIPLDEFETFIASTPIDLAINIHSFSECSLVAIDWWVERLAANKVKQLLVIPNHVDAASQRCLTNRGEDMELIFERHGYIAVIREPRYPDGILQRYGIDPSLIALFSLSPRAPPNIER
;
A
#
# COMPACT_ATOMS: atom_id res chain seq x y z
N MET A 1 2.84 -36.52 -36.44
CA MET A 1 1.90 -35.63 -37.16
C MET A 1 1.52 -34.39 -36.34
N ILE A 2 0.91 -34.52 -35.16
CA ILE A 2 0.46 -33.38 -34.32
C ILE A 2 1.57 -32.38 -33.95
N ARG A 3 2.78 -32.83 -33.58
CA ARG A 3 3.91 -31.92 -33.25
C ARG A 3 4.36 -31.04 -34.42
N HIS A 4 4.27 -31.56 -35.66
CA HIS A 4 4.68 -30.83 -36.86
C HIS A 4 3.65 -29.77 -37.24
N ILE A 5 2.36 -30.06 -37.03
CA ILE A 5 1.27 -29.11 -37.22
C ILE A 5 1.38 -27.98 -36.18
N LEU A 6 1.56 -28.31 -34.89
CA LEU A 6 1.75 -27.33 -33.82
C LEU A 6 2.94 -26.38 -34.08
N ARG A 7 4.06 -26.92 -34.56
CA ARG A 7 5.21 -26.10 -34.93
C ARG A 7 4.88 -25.13 -36.06
N LYS A 8 4.31 -25.61 -37.19
CA LYS A 8 3.94 -24.74 -38.31
C LYS A 8 2.94 -23.64 -37.93
N VAL A 9 1.98 -23.96 -37.07
CA VAL A 9 1.02 -22.98 -36.55
C VAL A 9 1.71 -21.96 -35.64
N ASN A 10 2.62 -22.39 -34.77
CA ASN A 10 3.41 -21.50 -33.92
C ASN A 10 4.37 -20.60 -34.71
N ASP A 11 4.98 -21.12 -35.77
CA ASP A 11 5.88 -20.33 -36.61
C ASP A 11 5.06 -19.19 -37.29
N ALA A 12 3.88 -19.52 -37.84
CA ALA A 12 3.00 -18.53 -38.47
C ALA A 12 2.35 -17.55 -37.46
N ALA A 13 1.87 -18.03 -36.32
CA ALA A 13 1.22 -17.20 -35.30
C ALA A 13 2.22 -16.38 -34.47
N GLY A 14 3.41 -16.92 -34.22
CA GLY A 14 4.46 -16.27 -33.44
C GLY A 14 5.03 -15.05 -34.15
N GLU A 15 5.28 -15.16 -35.46
CA GLU A 15 5.79 -14.04 -36.27
C GLU A 15 4.76 -12.92 -36.47
N THR A 16 3.47 -13.26 -36.51
CA THR A 16 2.41 -12.30 -36.89
C THR A 16 1.67 -11.71 -35.69
N LEU A 17 1.48 -12.49 -34.62
CA LEU A 17 0.61 -12.14 -33.49
C LEU A 17 1.34 -12.20 -32.14
N GLY A 18 2.59 -12.67 -32.09
CA GLY A 18 3.30 -12.89 -30.84
C GLY A 18 2.69 -14.00 -29.97
N ILE A 19 1.86 -14.88 -30.54
CA ILE A 19 1.17 -15.95 -29.81
C ILE A 19 1.89 -17.28 -30.01
N ARG A 20 2.08 -18.04 -28.92
CA ARG A 20 2.61 -19.40 -28.96
C ARG A 20 1.61 -20.37 -28.33
N LEU A 21 1.11 -21.31 -29.15
CA LEU A 21 0.31 -22.44 -28.71
C LEU A 21 1.20 -23.46 -27.99
N ILE A 22 0.80 -23.82 -26.78
CA ILE A 22 1.44 -24.83 -25.94
C ILE A 22 0.42 -25.93 -25.68
N ARG A 23 0.86 -27.19 -25.60
CA ARG A 23 -0.05 -28.27 -25.22
C ARG A 23 -0.36 -28.14 -23.75
N GLU A 24 -1.62 -28.23 -23.38
CA GLU A 24 -2.07 -28.11 -22.00
C GLU A 24 -1.30 -29.02 -21.03
N ARG A 25 -1.05 -30.28 -21.38
CA ARG A 25 -0.25 -31.20 -20.54
C ARG A 25 1.22 -30.79 -20.31
N ASP A 26 1.74 -29.87 -21.12
CA ASP A 26 3.11 -29.34 -20.98
C ASP A 26 3.11 -28.09 -20.07
N LEU A 27 1.94 -27.64 -19.64
CA LEU A 27 1.76 -26.53 -18.70
C LEU A 27 1.53 -27.06 -17.29
N TYR A 28 2.05 -26.36 -16.30
CA TYR A 28 1.75 -26.63 -14.90
C TYR A 28 0.30 -26.25 -14.57
N PRO A 29 -0.31 -26.83 -13.51
CA PRO A 29 -1.68 -26.49 -13.11
C PRO A 29 -1.94 -24.99 -12.97
N TRP A 30 -0.99 -24.24 -12.40
CA TRP A 30 -1.07 -22.77 -12.22
C TRP A 30 -0.98 -21.96 -13.52
N GLN A 31 -0.53 -22.57 -14.62
CA GLN A 31 -0.51 -21.96 -15.96
C GLN A 31 -1.77 -22.27 -16.76
N LEU A 32 -2.46 -23.35 -16.41
CA LEU A 32 -3.65 -23.83 -17.10
C LEU A 32 -4.92 -23.16 -16.61
N HIS A 33 -4.98 -23.00 -15.31
CA HIS A 33 -6.05 -22.32 -14.61
C HIS A 33 -5.36 -21.11 -14.02
N GLN A 34 -5.91 -19.91 -14.16
CA GLN A 34 -5.69 -18.96 -13.06
C GLN A 34 -6.16 -19.75 -11.84
N PRO A 35 -5.29 -20.13 -10.88
CA PRO A 35 -5.81 -20.60 -9.63
C PRO A 35 -6.54 -19.38 -9.14
N GLY A 36 -7.87 -19.34 -9.35
CA GLY A 36 -8.72 -18.50 -8.57
C GLY A 36 -8.36 -18.95 -7.18
N GLY A 37 -7.52 -18.16 -6.49
CA GLY A 37 -7.43 -18.30 -5.06
C GLY A 37 -8.89 -18.32 -4.64
N SER A 38 -9.25 -19.33 -3.87
CA SER A 38 -10.63 -19.46 -3.50
C SER A 38 -10.96 -18.16 -2.78
N CYS A 39 -11.71 -17.28 -3.43
CA CYS A 39 -12.38 -16.17 -2.79
C CYS A 39 -13.44 -16.83 -1.93
N GLN A 40 -13.02 -17.50 -0.84
CA GLN A 40 -13.92 -18.14 0.11
C GLN A 40 -14.63 -17.10 0.98
N THR A 41 -14.35 -15.81 0.76
CA THR A 41 -14.52 -14.79 1.79
C THR A 41 -15.28 -13.59 1.26
N THR A 42 -16.53 -13.83 0.84
CA THR A 42 -17.61 -12.82 0.94
C THR A 42 -18.03 -12.57 2.39
N ASN A 43 -17.27 -13.07 3.38
CA ASN A 43 -17.61 -13.03 4.78
C ASN A 43 -17.40 -11.61 5.32
N LEU A 44 -18.51 -10.92 5.50
CA LEU A 44 -18.59 -9.73 6.34
C LEU A 44 -19.12 -10.12 7.72
N PRO A 45 -18.56 -9.58 8.80
CA PRO A 45 -19.22 -9.59 10.09
C PRO A 45 -20.63 -8.95 9.95
N PRO A 46 -21.66 -9.46 10.64
CA PRO A 46 -23.01 -8.89 10.54
C PRO A 46 -23.10 -7.39 10.85
N SER A 47 -22.25 -6.89 11.75
CA SER A 47 -22.16 -5.46 12.09
C SER A 47 -21.53 -4.61 10.99
N ALA A 48 -20.73 -5.20 10.10
CA ALA A 48 -20.03 -4.50 9.03
C ALA A 48 -20.97 -4.15 7.89
N GLU A 49 -21.84 -5.09 7.47
CA GLU A 49 -22.78 -4.87 6.35
C GLU A 49 -23.76 -3.71 6.63
N ALA A 50 -24.22 -3.58 7.87
CA ALA A 50 -25.12 -2.49 8.27
C ALA A 50 -24.42 -1.13 8.35
N TYR A 51 -23.13 -1.10 8.71
CA TYR A 51 -22.38 0.13 8.91
C TYR A 51 -21.69 0.62 7.64
N LEU A 52 -20.99 -0.26 6.93
CA LEU A 52 -20.15 0.06 5.76
C LEU A 52 -21.00 0.28 4.50
N ARG A 53 -21.80 1.34 4.51
CA ARG A 53 -22.70 1.71 3.43
C ARG A 53 -22.36 3.10 2.88
N PRO A 54 -22.54 3.34 1.56
CA PRO A 54 -22.31 4.66 0.96
C PRO A 54 -23.21 5.77 1.54
N ASP A 55 -24.38 5.41 2.05
CA ASP A 55 -25.35 6.33 2.65
C ASP A 55 -25.23 6.43 4.17
N ASN A 56 -24.15 5.90 4.77
CA ASN A 56 -23.91 6.04 6.21
C ASN A 56 -23.76 7.54 6.57
N PRO A 57 -24.49 8.05 7.58
CA PRO A 57 -24.40 9.45 8.00
C PRO A 57 -22.97 9.93 8.30
N ARG A 58 -22.12 9.06 8.86
CA ARG A 58 -20.72 9.39 9.16
C ARG A 58 -19.90 9.61 7.89
N LEU A 59 -20.12 8.82 6.84
CA LEU A 59 -19.44 9.02 5.56
C LEU A 59 -19.90 10.31 4.89
N ILE A 60 -21.21 10.61 4.92
CA ILE A 60 -21.76 11.86 4.39
C ILE A 60 -21.15 13.07 5.12
N GLU A 61 -21.10 13.02 6.46
CA GLU A 61 -20.49 14.06 7.29
C GLU A 61 -19.00 14.29 6.91
N LEU A 62 -18.22 13.22 6.75
CA LEU A 62 -16.81 13.30 6.36
C LEU A 62 -16.65 13.95 4.98
N LYS A 63 -17.49 13.58 3.99
CA LYS A 63 -17.47 14.20 2.66
C LYS A 63 -17.75 15.70 2.73
N GLU A 64 -18.73 16.12 3.52
CA GLU A 64 -19.07 17.54 3.70
C GLU A 64 -17.95 18.32 4.39
N ARG A 65 -17.26 17.71 5.37
CA ARG A 65 -16.10 18.30 6.05
C ARG A 65 -14.92 18.45 5.09
N TYR A 66 -14.60 17.39 4.35
CA TYR A 66 -13.45 17.38 3.43
C TYR A 66 -13.66 18.30 2.23
N GLY A 67 -14.91 18.50 1.79
CA GLY A 67 -15.25 19.48 0.76
C GLY A 67 -14.93 20.94 1.13
N LYS A 68 -14.61 21.22 2.41
CA LYS A 68 -14.18 22.54 2.91
C LYS A 68 -12.67 22.65 3.10
N CYS A 69 -11.93 21.55 2.93
CA CYS A 69 -10.48 21.52 3.06
C CYS A 69 -9.79 22.13 1.83
N ASP A 70 -8.46 22.29 1.91
CA ASP A 70 -7.65 22.85 0.83
C ASP A 70 -7.77 22.03 -0.46
N ALA A 71 -8.25 22.67 -1.53
CA ALA A 71 -8.44 22.03 -2.83
C ALA A 71 -7.15 21.44 -3.41
N ARG A 72 -5.96 21.90 -2.99
CA ARG A 72 -4.68 21.32 -3.41
C ARG A 72 -4.53 19.85 -3.06
N VAL A 73 -5.12 19.42 -1.94
CA VAL A 73 -5.02 18.04 -1.44
C VAL A 73 -6.31 17.25 -1.65
N THR A 74 -7.47 17.92 -1.81
CA THR A 74 -8.77 17.26 -2.02
C THR A 74 -9.21 17.19 -3.48
N THR A 75 -8.56 17.91 -4.40
CA THR A 75 -8.85 17.76 -5.84
C THR A 75 -8.36 16.38 -6.32
N PRO A 76 -9.25 15.51 -6.81
CA PRO A 76 -8.89 14.16 -7.16
C PRO A 76 -7.96 14.12 -8.38
N ALA A 77 -6.96 13.25 -8.30
CA ALA A 77 -6.12 12.87 -9.43
C ALA A 77 -6.49 11.48 -9.99
N ILE A 78 -6.94 10.58 -9.12
CA ILE A 78 -7.41 9.23 -9.43
C ILE A 78 -8.74 8.97 -8.73
N TRP A 79 -8.87 9.39 -7.46
CA TRP A 79 -10.04 9.16 -6.61
C TRP A 79 -11.26 10.02 -6.97
N GLU A 80 -11.76 9.89 -8.20
CA GLU A 80 -12.94 10.60 -8.71
C GLU A 80 -14.25 9.91 -8.33
N ASP A 81 -15.37 10.64 -8.45
CA ASP A 81 -16.71 10.08 -8.24
C ASP A 81 -16.94 8.86 -9.14
N GLY A 82 -17.35 7.75 -8.53
CA GLY A 82 -17.61 6.49 -9.23
C GLY A 82 -16.42 5.55 -9.36
N ILE A 83 -15.23 5.92 -8.88
CA ILE A 83 -14.09 4.98 -8.80
C ILE A 83 -14.38 3.81 -7.84
N LEU A 84 -15.12 4.07 -6.76
CA LEU A 84 -15.60 3.07 -5.81
C LEU A 84 -17.03 2.68 -6.13
N ALA A 85 -17.29 1.39 -6.31
CA ALA A 85 -18.64 0.86 -6.27
C ALA A 85 -19.14 0.82 -4.82
N ALA A 86 -20.46 0.82 -4.64
CA ALA A 86 -21.09 0.74 -3.31
C ALA A 86 -20.59 -0.46 -2.49
N ALA A 87 -20.36 -1.61 -3.15
CA ALA A 87 -19.86 -2.80 -2.51
C ALA A 87 -18.36 -2.71 -2.12
N ASP A 88 -17.58 -1.81 -2.71
CA ASP A 88 -16.16 -1.64 -2.33
C ASP A 88 -16.02 -1.06 -0.93
N ILE A 89 -16.99 -0.30 -0.44
CA ILE A 89 -16.99 0.22 0.95
C ILE A 89 -17.10 -0.93 1.96
N ALA A 90 -17.95 -1.92 1.68
CA ALA A 90 -18.12 -3.08 2.55
C ALA A 90 -16.97 -4.09 2.40
N TYR A 91 -16.50 -4.29 1.17
CA TYR A 91 -15.45 -5.25 0.83
C TYR A 91 -14.13 -4.55 0.50
N PHE A 92 -13.72 -3.58 1.31
CA PHE A 92 -12.59 -2.70 1.01
C PHE A 92 -11.24 -3.43 0.86
N ARG A 93 -11.10 -4.67 1.35
CA ARG A 93 -9.87 -5.48 1.22
C ARG A 93 -9.85 -6.38 -0.03
N ARG A 94 -10.89 -6.33 -0.88
CA ARG A 94 -10.91 -7.01 -2.18
C ARG A 94 -10.12 -6.20 -3.22
N ASP A 95 -10.02 -6.75 -4.42
CA ASP A 95 -9.56 -5.97 -5.57
C ASP A 95 -10.53 -4.82 -5.89
N ASN A 96 -10.09 -3.60 -5.58
CA ASN A 96 -10.79 -2.33 -5.80
C ASN A 96 -9.76 -1.18 -5.71
N ALA A 97 -10.21 0.07 -5.69
CA ALA A 97 -9.33 1.25 -5.62
C ALA A 97 -8.41 1.30 -4.37
N PHE A 98 -8.80 0.69 -3.24
CA PHE A 98 -7.97 0.68 -2.03
C PHE A 98 -6.77 -0.26 -2.10
N VAL A 99 -6.89 -1.39 -2.82
CA VAL A 99 -5.86 -2.43 -2.83
C VAL A 99 -5.22 -2.62 -4.20
N TRP A 100 -5.93 -2.26 -5.27
CA TRP A 100 -5.54 -2.39 -6.67
C TRP A 100 -4.80 -3.72 -6.94
N GLN A 101 -5.52 -4.83 -6.87
CA GLN A 101 -5.01 -6.17 -7.11
C GLN A 101 -5.54 -6.64 -8.47
N GLU A 102 -4.96 -6.13 -9.57
CA GLU A 102 -5.41 -6.47 -10.91
C GLU A 102 -5.71 -7.99 -11.05
N PRO A 103 -6.96 -8.41 -11.34
CA PRO A 103 -7.30 -9.82 -11.56
C PRO A 103 -6.68 -10.39 -12.84
N ARG A 104 -5.80 -9.61 -13.50
CA ARG A 104 -5.25 -9.82 -14.84
C ARG A 104 -3.72 -9.77 -14.86
N GLY A 105 -3.07 -9.41 -13.75
CA GLY A 105 -1.62 -9.38 -13.66
C GLY A 105 -1.01 -10.78 -13.47
N THR A 106 0.16 -11.04 -14.06
CA THR A 106 0.87 -12.33 -13.92
C THR A 106 1.36 -12.64 -12.50
N ARG A 107 1.08 -11.76 -11.53
CA ARG A 107 1.54 -11.81 -10.12
C ARG A 107 0.41 -12.15 -9.14
N PHE A 108 -0.85 -12.13 -9.57
CA PHE A 108 -1.98 -12.53 -8.75
C PHE A 108 -2.22 -14.04 -8.86
N ASN A 109 -1.32 -14.82 -8.29
CA ASN A 109 -1.41 -16.28 -8.27
C ASN A 109 -0.71 -16.88 -7.05
N GLU A 110 -1.06 -18.12 -6.73
CA GLU A 110 -0.54 -18.84 -5.58
C GLU A 110 1.00 -18.92 -5.57
N LEU A 111 1.64 -19.08 -6.72
CA LEU A 111 3.10 -19.20 -6.81
C LEU A 111 3.80 -17.89 -6.43
N ALA A 112 3.30 -16.74 -6.91
CA ALA A 112 3.85 -15.44 -6.54
C ALA A 112 3.70 -15.17 -5.03
N TYR A 113 2.56 -15.54 -4.45
CA TYR A 113 2.31 -15.43 -3.00
C TYR A 113 3.21 -16.38 -2.21
N ALA A 114 3.33 -17.63 -2.64
CA ALA A 114 4.18 -18.63 -1.98
C ALA A 114 5.66 -18.24 -2.05
N ALA A 115 6.14 -17.80 -3.21
CA ALA A 115 7.52 -17.35 -3.38
C ALA A 115 7.82 -16.14 -2.48
N SER A 116 6.89 -15.18 -2.42
CA SER A 116 7.02 -14.00 -1.56
C SER A 116 6.99 -14.37 -0.08
N TYR A 117 6.07 -15.25 0.33
CA TYR A 117 5.98 -15.77 1.70
C TYR A 117 7.27 -16.47 2.14
N TYR A 118 7.76 -17.43 1.35
CA TYR A 118 8.97 -18.16 1.69
C TYR A 118 10.23 -17.30 1.65
N ALA A 119 10.27 -16.27 0.80
CA ALA A 119 11.37 -15.31 0.80
C ALA A 119 11.39 -14.46 2.08
N LEU A 120 10.24 -13.95 2.53
CA LEU A 120 10.15 -13.21 3.80
C LEU A 120 10.48 -14.11 5.00
N LYS A 121 10.03 -15.37 4.97
CA LYS A 121 10.38 -16.37 5.97
C LYS A 121 11.90 -16.60 6.01
N ALA A 122 12.53 -16.74 4.85
CA ALA A 122 13.97 -16.95 4.72
C ALA A 122 14.82 -15.70 5.07
N SER A 123 14.26 -14.49 4.93
CA SER A 123 14.94 -13.24 5.29
C SER A 123 14.91 -12.92 6.78
N GLY A 124 14.28 -13.78 7.60
CA GLY A 124 14.24 -13.62 9.06
C GLY A 124 12.95 -12.99 9.60
N ALA A 125 11.94 -12.72 8.76
CA ALA A 125 10.66 -12.16 9.17
C ALA A 125 9.66 -13.24 9.67
N ASP A 126 10.15 -14.40 10.11
CA ASP A 126 9.32 -15.52 10.60
C ASP A 126 8.54 -15.15 11.87
N ASP A 127 9.11 -14.27 12.70
CA ASP A 127 8.44 -13.72 13.89
C ASP A 127 7.22 -12.86 13.50
N LEU A 128 7.37 -11.97 12.51
CA LEU A 128 6.29 -11.14 11.97
C LEU A 128 5.24 -11.98 11.28
N LEU A 129 5.66 -12.94 10.44
CA LEU A 129 4.74 -13.85 9.78
C LEU A 129 3.95 -14.64 10.82
N THR A 130 4.56 -15.07 11.92
CA THR A 130 3.88 -15.78 13.01
C THR A 130 2.90 -14.90 13.76
N LEU A 131 3.30 -13.67 14.10
CA LEU A 131 2.50 -12.74 14.89
C LEU A 131 1.31 -12.15 14.12
N LEU A 132 1.49 -11.86 12.84
CA LEU A 132 0.48 -11.24 11.98
C LEU A 132 -0.39 -12.32 11.33
N ASP A 133 -1.66 -12.41 11.76
CA ASP A 133 -2.61 -13.41 11.22
C ASP A 133 -3.46 -12.87 10.05
N GLU A 134 -4.11 -13.74 9.28
CA GLU A 134 -5.01 -13.36 8.18
C GLU A 134 -6.32 -14.16 8.21
N ASP A 135 -7.44 -13.43 8.30
CA ASP A 135 -8.78 -14.00 8.43
C ASP A 135 -9.60 -13.94 7.14
N GLY A 136 -9.11 -13.25 6.11
CA GLY A 136 -9.80 -13.11 4.84
C GLY A 136 -11.05 -12.21 4.89
N LEU A 137 -11.34 -11.55 6.01
CA LEU A 137 -12.53 -10.70 6.15
C LEU A 137 -12.47 -9.48 5.23
N PHE A 138 -13.65 -8.90 4.95
CA PHE A 138 -13.83 -7.72 4.10
C PHE A 138 -13.38 -7.92 2.66
N GLY A 139 -13.47 -9.16 2.16
CA GLY A 139 -13.14 -9.51 0.78
C GLY A 139 -11.65 -9.73 0.53
N ALA A 140 -10.82 -9.81 1.59
CA ALA A 140 -9.40 -10.08 1.45
C ALA A 140 -9.16 -11.43 0.77
N HIS A 141 -8.41 -11.39 -0.31
CA HIS A 141 -8.04 -12.58 -1.06
C HIS A 141 -6.91 -13.33 -0.36
N VAL A 142 -7.09 -14.64 -0.16
CA VAL A 142 -6.17 -15.49 0.60
C VAL A 142 -5.81 -16.76 -0.16
N PHE A 143 -4.55 -17.16 -0.05
CA PHE A 143 -4.06 -18.48 -0.41
C PHE A 143 -3.66 -19.26 0.84
N ARG A 144 -3.78 -20.60 0.78
CA ARG A 144 -3.38 -21.48 1.88
C ARG A 144 -1.94 -21.94 1.66
N ILE A 145 -0.97 -21.24 2.25
CA ILE A 145 0.47 -21.51 2.08
C ILE A 145 1.05 -21.93 3.44
N ASP A 146 1.82 -23.02 3.46
CA ASP A 146 2.44 -23.54 4.70
C ASP A 146 1.42 -23.76 5.84
N GLY A 147 0.20 -24.18 5.48
CA GLY A 147 -0.89 -24.37 6.44
C GLY A 147 -1.42 -23.07 7.05
N ARG A 148 -1.23 -21.91 6.40
CA ARG A 148 -1.66 -20.58 6.87
C ARG A 148 -2.37 -19.81 5.77
N ASN A 149 -3.23 -18.88 6.17
CA ASN A 149 -3.85 -17.95 5.23
C ASN A 149 -2.84 -16.85 4.92
N VAL A 150 -2.63 -16.58 3.63
CA VAL A 150 -1.68 -15.57 3.17
C VAL A 150 -2.39 -14.66 2.17
N SER A 151 -2.46 -13.38 2.51
CA SER A 151 -2.98 -12.30 1.67
C SER A 151 -1.86 -11.38 1.21
N ARG A 152 -2.17 -10.49 0.26
CA ARG A 152 -1.26 -9.38 -0.09
C ARG A 152 -1.07 -8.47 1.11
N ASP A 153 -2.15 -8.14 1.82
CA ASP A 153 -2.11 -7.31 3.02
C ASP A 153 -1.08 -7.81 4.04
N LEU A 154 -1.07 -9.12 4.28
CA LEU A 154 -0.12 -9.74 5.20
C LEU A 154 1.32 -9.57 4.71
N LEU A 155 1.59 -9.99 3.48
CA LEU A 155 2.94 -10.02 2.92
C LEU A 155 3.53 -8.61 2.75
N ASP A 156 2.72 -7.65 2.28
CA ASP A 156 3.10 -6.23 2.18
C ASP A 156 3.44 -5.68 3.57
N SER A 157 2.53 -5.86 4.54
CA SER A 157 2.74 -5.35 5.90
C SER A 157 3.97 -5.96 6.57
N VAL A 158 4.22 -7.26 6.40
CA VAL A 158 5.42 -7.91 6.96
C VAL A 158 6.68 -7.26 6.42
N ARG A 159 6.78 -7.05 5.09
CA ARG A 159 7.97 -6.47 4.49
C ARG A 159 8.18 -5.01 4.87
N GLU A 160 7.10 -4.24 4.94
CA GLU A 160 7.09 -2.83 5.34
C GLU A 160 7.53 -2.66 6.80
N ILE A 161 6.94 -3.45 7.70
CA ILE A 161 7.29 -3.46 9.13
C ILE A 161 8.72 -3.93 9.34
N ASP A 162 9.15 -4.97 8.62
CA ASP A 162 10.52 -5.47 8.67
C ASP A 162 11.54 -4.40 8.27
N PHE A 163 11.26 -3.64 7.21
CA PHE A 163 12.08 -2.48 6.83
C PHE A 163 12.15 -1.46 7.96
N VAL A 164 11.01 -1.07 8.52
CA VAL A 164 10.92 -0.09 9.61
C VAL A 164 11.71 -0.56 10.83
N ARG A 165 11.56 -1.82 11.25
CA ARG A 165 12.29 -2.41 12.40
C ARG A 165 13.80 -2.47 12.17
N THR A 166 14.22 -2.73 10.93
CA THR A 166 15.64 -2.87 10.56
C THR A 166 16.35 -1.53 10.56
N HIS A 167 15.70 -0.49 10.03
CA HIS A 167 16.36 0.79 9.75
C HIS A 167 16.06 1.87 10.78
N LEU A 168 14.97 1.74 11.56
CA LEU A 168 14.51 2.75 12.49
C LEU A 168 14.53 2.25 13.93
N PRO A 169 15.08 3.03 14.88
CA PRO A 169 15.20 2.61 16.28
C PRO A 169 13.86 2.73 17.02
N LEU A 170 12.92 1.83 16.75
CA LEU A 170 11.61 1.82 17.41
C LEU A 170 11.63 1.28 18.86
N ALA A 171 12.71 0.64 19.29
CA ALA A 171 12.68 -0.23 20.45
C ALA A 171 12.81 0.47 21.82
N ASN A 172 13.19 1.75 21.91
CA ASN A 172 13.59 2.35 23.20
C ASN A 172 13.20 3.83 23.40
N THR A 173 12.49 4.46 22.47
CA THR A 173 12.05 5.85 22.59
C THR A 173 10.57 5.96 22.31
N ARG A 174 9.89 6.89 23.00
CA ARG A 174 8.54 7.27 22.60
C ARG A 174 8.60 7.76 21.16
N THR A 175 7.86 7.11 20.27
CA THR A 175 7.93 7.36 18.83
C THR A 175 6.52 7.59 18.30
N ASN A 176 6.34 8.66 17.54
CA ASN A 176 5.07 8.99 16.91
C ASN A 176 5.19 8.74 15.40
N ILE A 177 4.39 7.79 14.89
CA ILE A 177 4.37 7.41 13.48
C ILE A 177 3.08 7.93 12.85
N LEU A 178 3.19 8.63 11.72
CA LEU A 178 2.06 9.10 10.93
C LEU A 178 2.03 8.35 9.59
N ASP A 179 0.94 7.64 9.31
CA ASP A 179 0.66 7.06 8.00
C ASP A 179 -0.26 7.99 7.18
N ILE A 180 0.23 8.47 6.04
CA ILE A 180 -0.45 9.42 5.14
C ILE A 180 -0.96 8.65 3.93
N GLY A 181 -2.25 8.80 3.66
CA GLY A 181 -2.92 7.97 2.65
C GLY A 181 -3.11 6.56 3.18
N ALA A 182 -3.51 6.44 4.45
CA ALA A 182 -3.59 5.18 5.17
C ALA A 182 -4.65 4.22 4.59
N GLY A 183 -5.49 4.69 3.65
CA GLY A 183 -6.56 3.90 3.07
C GLY A 183 -7.49 3.40 4.17
N TYR A 184 -7.71 2.09 4.20
CA TYR A 184 -8.51 1.45 5.24
C TYR A 184 -7.76 1.12 6.54
N GLY A 185 -6.55 1.63 6.74
CA GLY A 185 -5.80 1.45 7.99
C GLY A 185 -5.07 0.12 8.11
N ARG A 186 -4.67 -0.49 6.98
CA ARG A 186 -3.92 -1.76 6.94
C ARG A 186 -2.64 -1.70 7.77
N LEU A 187 -1.73 -0.80 7.41
CA LEU A 187 -0.43 -0.70 8.06
C LEU A 187 -0.57 -0.23 9.52
N PRO A 188 -1.38 0.78 9.87
CA PRO A 188 -1.56 1.21 11.25
C PRO A 188 -2.04 0.08 12.17
N HIS A 189 -3.01 -0.71 11.71
CA HIS A 189 -3.44 -1.92 12.42
C HIS A 189 -2.27 -2.87 12.67
N ARG A 190 -1.50 -3.20 11.63
CA ARG A 190 -0.41 -4.18 11.73
C ARG A 190 0.75 -3.67 12.59
N LEU A 191 1.11 -2.39 12.48
CA LEU A 191 2.06 -1.73 13.37
C LEU A 191 1.60 -1.80 14.84
N SER A 192 0.30 -1.67 15.10
CA SER A 192 -0.25 -1.77 16.47
C SER A 192 -0.21 -3.17 17.08
N LEU A 193 0.09 -4.21 16.29
CA LEU A 193 0.28 -5.57 16.80
C LEU A 193 1.75 -5.87 17.16
N VAL A 194 2.69 -5.16 16.53
CA VAL A 194 4.14 -5.50 16.59
C VAL A 194 4.97 -4.49 17.36
N THR A 195 4.46 -3.28 17.57
CA THR A 195 5.15 -2.21 18.29
C THR A 195 4.79 -2.20 19.77
N GLN A 196 5.64 -1.62 20.61
CA GLN A 196 5.39 -1.45 22.04
C GLN A 196 4.51 -0.22 22.33
N ASP A 197 4.03 -0.09 23.56
CA ASP A 197 3.21 1.05 24.03
C ASP A 197 3.92 2.40 23.96
N THR A 198 5.23 2.40 23.78
CA THR A 198 6.02 3.61 23.51
C THR A 198 5.77 4.18 22.12
N VAL A 199 5.15 3.43 21.21
CA VAL A 199 4.84 3.87 19.85
C VAL A 199 3.38 4.27 19.73
N ASN A 200 3.14 5.55 19.40
CA ASN A 200 1.82 6.05 19.03
C ASN A 200 1.70 6.04 17.50
N ILE A 201 0.56 5.59 17.00
CA ILE A 201 0.33 5.43 15.57
C ILE A 201 -0.84 6.32 15.17
N TYR A 202 -0.62 7.14 14.16
CA TYR A 202 -1.59 8.06 13.61
C TYR A 202 -1.84 7.72 12.15
N ALA A 203 -3.10 7.76 11.71
CA ALA A 203 -3.49 7.50 10.34
C ALA A 203 -4.28 8.70 9.81
N THR A 204 -3.96 9.16 8.60
CA THR A 204 -4.71 10.23 7.94
C THR A 204 -4.85 9.95 6.45
N ASP A 205 -5.90 10.50 5.84
CA ASP A 205 -6.18 10.34 4.42
C ASP A 205 -6.96 11.56 3.91
N ALA A 206 -6.72 11.94 2.65
CA ALA A 206 -7.44 13.02 1.99
C ALA A 206 -8.79 12.55 1.40
N ILE A 207 -9.05 11.25 1.38
CA ILE A 207 -10.27 10.64 0.88
C ILE A 207 -11.20 10.30 2.07
N ALA A 208 -12.42 10.83 2.02
CA ALA A 208 -13.41 10.65 3.09
C ALA A 208 -13.78 9.17 3.26
N GLU A 209 -13.94 8.43 2.15
CA GLU A 209 -14.18 7.00 2.13
C GLU A 209 -13.08 6.22 2.85
N SER A 210 -11.80 6.51 2.58
CA SER A 210 -10.66 5.90 3.27
C SER A 210 -10.74 6.11 4.78
N THR A 211 -10.96 7.36 5.20
CA THR A 211 -11.08 7.72 6.62
C THR A 211 -12.23 6.96 7.27
N PHE A 212 -13.40 6.92 6.61
CA PHE A 212 -14.58 6.22 7.10
C PHE A 212 -14.37 4.70 7.27
N VAL A 213 -13.79 4.03 6.27
CA VAL A 213 -13.55 2.57 6.36
C VAL A 213 -12.44 2.26 7.36
N SER A 214 -11.43 3.12 7.48
CA SER A 214 -10.37 3.02 8.48
C SER A 214 -10.90 3.13 9.90
N GLU A 215 -11.82 4.08 10.16
CA GLU A 215 -12.49 4.24 11.47
C GLU A 215 -13.21 2.96 11.89
N PHE A 216 -13.97 2.38 10.96
CA PHE A 216 -14.65 1.13 11.23
C PHE A 216 -13.66 -0.01 11.43
N TYR A 217 -12.69 -0.17 10.54
CA TYR A 217 -11.77 -1.32 10.53
C TYR A 217 -10.88 -1.35 11.76
N LEU A 218 -10.27 -0.22 12.13
CA LEU A 218 -9.40 -0.13 13.30
C LEU A 218 -10.17 -0.37 14.61
N LYS A 219 -11.40 0.12 14.71
CA LYS A 219 -12.31 -0.20 15.81
C LYS A 219 -12.67 -1.68 15.85
N PHE A 220 -13.01 -2.27 14.70
CA PHE A 220 -13.31 -3.70 14.58
C PHE A 220 -12.13 -4.58 14.99
N ARG A 221 -10.90 -4.15 14.67
CA ARG A 221 -9.65 -4.82 15.06
C ARG A 221 -9.21 -4.54 16.49
N VAL A 222 -9.93 -3.69 17.23
CA VAL A 222 -9.55 -3.27 18.60
C VAL A 222 -8.15 -2.66 18.64
N ALA A 223 -7.80 -1.88 17.62
CA ALA A 223 -6.50 -1.22 17.49
C ALA A 223 -6.46 0.09 18.31
N GLU A 224 -6.57 -0.01 19.64
CA GLU A 224 -6.73 1.13 20.55
C GLU A 224 -5.57 2.13 20.54
N ARG A 225 -4.38 1.70 20.11
CA ARG A 225 -3.18 2.55 20.00
C ARG A 225 -3.10 3.34 18.69
N VAL A 226 -4.08 3.17 17.80
CA VAL A 226 -4.15 3.87 16.52
C VAL A 226 -5.17 4.99 16.62
N SER A 227 -4.75 6.21 16.31
CA SER A 227 -5.62 7.38 16.21
C SER A 227 -5.80 7.76 14.75
N ILE A 228 -7.05 7.94 14.33
CA ILE A 228 -7.37 8.43 12.98
C ILE A 228 -7.54 9.93 13.08
N ILE A 229 -6.84 10.66 12.21
CA ILE A 229 -6.85 12.11 12.14
C ILE A 229 -7.58 12.51 10.86
N PRO A 230 -8.84 12.98 10.95
CA PRO A 230 -9.55 13.53 9.80
C PRO A 230 -8.77 14.68 9.15
N LEU A 231 -8.86 14.82 7.83
CA LEU A 231 -8.12 15.81 7.06
C LEU A 231 -8.35 17.24 7.55
N ASP A 232 -9.58 17.58 7.94
CA ASP A 232 -9.94 18.91 8.45
C ASP A 232 -9.33 19.22 9.83
N GLU A 233 -8.87 18.20 10.54
CA GLU A 233 -8.18 18.32 11.84
C GLU A 233 -6.64 18.24 11.67
N PHE A 234 -6.15 17.83 10.50
CA PHE A 234 -4.74 17.50 10.27
C PHE A 234 -3.78 18.65 10.59
N GLU A 235 -4.06 19.88 10.13
CA GLU A 235 -3.19 21.04 10.36
C GLU A 235 -3.01 21.34 11.86
N THR A 236 -4.09 21.21 12.64
CA THR A 236 -4.03 21.40 14.11
C THR A 236 -3.26 20.27 14.77
N PHE A 237 -3.49 19.04 14.32
CA PHE A 237 -2.81 17.85 14.82
C PHE A 237 -1.29 17.91 14.58
N ILE A 238 -0.85 18.14 13.35
CA ILE A 238 0.57 18.10 12.98
C ILE A 238 1.37 19.24 13.65
N ALA A 239 0.71 20.37 13.94
CA ALA A 239 1.31 21.49 14.66
C ALA A 239 1.48 21.24 16.17
N SER A 240 0.66 20.37 16.76
CA SER A 240 0.65 20.11 18.21
C SER A 240 1.27 18.76 18.59
N THR A 241 1.42 17.84 17.64
CA THR A 241 1.92 16.49 17.86
C THR A 241 3.24 16.30 17.11
N PRO A 242 4.38 16.16 17.81
CA PRO A 242 5.65 15.91 17.14
C PRO A 242 5.61 14.53 16.49
N ILE A 243 5.87 14.45 15.19
CA ILE A 243 5.95 13.20 14.44
C ILE A 243 7.42 12.88 14.16
N ASP A 244 7.84 11.66 14.47
CA ASP A 244 9.21 11.20 14.25
C ASP A 244 9.39 10.60 12.86
N LEU A 245 8.36 9.86 12.41
CA LEU A 245 8.33 9.16 11.14
C LEU A 245 6.98 9.39 10.45
N ALA A 246 7.01 9.95 9.23
CA ALA A 246 5.91 9.87 8.30
C ALA A 246 6.10 8.67 7.35
N ILE A 247 5.03 7.98 7.04
CA ILE A 247 4.99 6.86 6.11
C ILE A 247 3.97 7.22 5.03
N ASN A 248 4.31 6.94 3.77
CA ASN A 248 3.38 6.94 2.67
C ASN A 248 3.64 5.70 1.80
N ILE A 249 2.60 4.89 1.61
CA ILE A 249 2.68 3.64 0.85
C ILE A 249 1.66 3.71 -0.27
N HIS A 250 2.15 3.72 -1.51
CA HIS A 250 1.43 3.79 -2.79
C HIS A 250 0.61 5.07 -3.03
N SER A 251 0.11 5.72 -1.98
CA SER A 251 -0.80 6.86 -2.07
C SER A 251 -0.19 8.10 -2.76
N PHE A 252 1.07 8.48 -2.50
CA PHE A 252 1.68 9.59 -3.23
C PHE A 252 1.80 9.33 -4.72
N SER A 253 1.93 8.06 -5.14
CA SER A 253 1.92 7.74 -6.56
C SER A 253 0.57 8.07 -7.22
N GLU A 254 -0.51 8.11 -6.46
CA GLU A 254 -1.87 8.41 -6.95
C GLU A 254 -2.20 9.90 -6.93
N CYS A 255 -1.36 10.71 -6.28
CA CYS A 255 -1.59 12.14 -6.08
C CYS A 255 -1.14 13.01 -7.28
N SER A 256 -1.59 14.26 -7.30
CA SER A 256 -0.93 15.33 -8.07
C SER A 256 0.36 15.77 -7.38
N LEU A 257 1.34 16.29 -8.13
CA LEU A 257 2.54 16.87 -7.51
C LEU A 257 2.19 18.00 -6.52
N VAL A 258 1.11 18.73 -6.78
CA VAL A 258 0.61 19.79 -5.90
C VAL A 258 0.09 19.24 -4.57
N ALA A 259 -0.62 18.10 -4.59
CA ALA A 259 -1.07 17.43 -3.37
C ALA A 259 0.11 16.84 -2.59
N ILE A 260 1.11 16.26 -3.27
CA ILE A 260 2.33 15.76 -2.62
C ILE A 260 3.09 16.92 -1.96
N ASP A 261 3.25 18.04 -2.66
CA ASP A 261 3.89 19.26 -2.15
C ASP A 261 3.17 19.76 -0.89
N TRP A 262 1.83 19.73 -0.89
CA TRP A 262 1.03 20.09 0.28
C TRP A 262 1.41 19.24 1.50
N TRP A 263 1.40 17.91 1.39
CA TRP A 263 1.77 17.03 2.51
C TRP A 263 3.21 17.24 2.97
N VAL A 264 4.15 17.25 2.04
CA VAL A 264 5.59 17.32 2.33
C VAL A 264 5.97 18.67 2.95
N GLU A 265 5.37 19.78 2.49
CA GLU A 265 5.53 21.11 3.08
C GLU A 265 5.19 21.09 4.58
N ARG A 266 4.07 20.45 4.96
CA ARG A 266 3.63 20.36 6.36
C ARG A 266 4.54 19.49 7.20
N LEU A 267 5.00 18.37 6.64
CA LEU A 267 5.98 17.51 7.31
C LEU A 267 7.29 18.26 7.58
N ALA A 268 7.82 18.98 6.58
CA ALA A 268 9.03 19.77 6.73
C ALA A 268 8.87 20.93 7.71
N ALA A 269 7.76 21.68 7.62
CA ALA A 269 7.45 22.79 8.52
C ALA A 269 7.37 22.34 9.99
N ASN A 270 6.85 21.13 10.23
CA ASN A 270 6.77 20.51 11.56
C ASN A 270 7.98 19.62 11.90
N LYS A 271 9.04 19.70 11.09
CA LYS A 271 10.35 19.06 11.33
C LYS A 271 10.28 17.54 11.50
N VAL A 272 9.38 16.89 10.75
CA VAL A 272 9.29 15.43 10.73
C VAL A 272 10.57 14.88 10.12
N LYS A 273 11.37 14.17 10.92
CA LYS A 273 12.77 13.86 10.58
C LYS A 273 12.89 12.84 9.47
N GLN A 274 11.95 11.91 9.39
CA GLN A 274 12.01 10.76 8.49
C GLN A 274 10.70 10.64 7.72
N LEU A 275 10.83 10.37 6.42
CA LEU A 275 9.74 10.10 5.51
C LEU A 275 10.04 8.79 4.78
N LEU A 276 9.23 7.76 5.02
CA LEU A 276 9.29 6.49 4.30
C LEU A 276 8.29 6.52 3.15
N VAL A 277 8.74 6.22 1.93
CA VAL A 277 7.91 6.19 0.73
C VAL A 277 8.08 4.86 0.01
N ILE A 278 6.94 4.25 -0.35
CA ILE A 278 6.88 3.10 -1.25
C ILE A 278 6.00 3.50 -2.43
N PRO A 279 6.54 3.75 -3.63
CA PRO A 279 5.73 4.17 -4.77
C PRO A 279 5.11 2.97 -5.50
N ASN A 280 4.15 3.22 -6.39
CA ASN A 280 3.72 2.23 -7.39
C ASN A 280 4.78 2.02 -8.48
N HIS A 281 5.51 3.08 -8.82
CA HIS A 281 6.47 3.08 -9.91
C HIS A 281 7.77 3.76 -9.51
N VAL A 282 8.86 3.22 -10.04
CA VAL A 282 10.18 3.82 -9.96
C VAL A 282 10.75 4.00 -11.37
N ASP A 283 11.51 5.07 -11.56
CA ASP A 283 12.28 5.24 -12.78
C ASP A 283 13.35 4.14 -12.87
N ALA A 284 13.41 3.43 -14.00
CA ALA A 284 14.29 2.27 -14.13
C ALA A 284 15.77 2.64 -14.04
N ALA A 285 16.16 3.84 -14.50
CA ALA A 285 17.55 4.26 -14.54
C ALA A 285 18.02 4.89 -13.22
N SER A 286 17.23 5.83 -12.69
CA SER A 286 17.56 6.61 -11.49
C SER A 286 17.04 6.01 -10.19
N GLN A 287 16.13 5.03 -10.26
CA GLN A 287 15.44 4.44 -9.11
C GLN A 287 14.67 5.47 -8.28
N ARG A 288 14.29 6.60 -8.89
CA ARG A 288 13.50 7.65 -8.24
C ARG A 288 12.03 7.27 -8.19
N CYS A 289 11.37 7.65 -7.10
CA CYS A 289 9.96 7.41 -6.88
C CYS A 289 9.12 8.29 -7.83
N LEU A 290 8.16 7.67 -8.54
CA LEU A 290 7.31 8.35 -9.52
C LEU A 290 5.82 8.32 -9.13
N THR A 291 5.07 9.26 -9.68
CA THR A 291 3.61 9.19 -9.73
C THR A 291 3.14 8.15 -10.77
N ASN A 292 1.87 7.77 -10.73
CA ASN A 292 1.20 6.93 -11.74
C ASN A 292 1.19 7.59 -13.12
N ARG A 293 1.44 8.91 -13.21
CA ARG A 293 1.64 9.64 -14.46
C ARG A 293 3.11 9.71 -14.91
N GLY A 294 4.02 9.07 -14.17
CA GLY A 294 5.45 9.07 -14.47
C GLY A 294 6.18 10.35 -14.05
N GLU A 295 5.57 11.18 -13.21
CA GLU A 295 6.19 12.42 -12.72
C GLU A 295 7.13 12.12 -11.55
N ASP A 296 8.28 12.78 -11.52
CA ASP A 296 9.27 12.63 -10.45
C ASP A 296 8.83 13.40 -9.20
N MET A 297 8.31 12.67 -8.21
CA MET A 297 7.83 13.27 -6.96
C MET A 297 8.94 13.55 -5.95
N GLU A 298 10.15 13.01 -6.15
CA GLU A 298 11.26 13.29 -5.23
C GLU A 298 11.80 14.72 -5.36
N LEU A 299 11.58 15.37 -6.51
CA LEU A 299 11.89 16.81 -6.66
C LEU A 299 11.15 17.66 -5.64
N ILE A 300 9.97 17.22 -5.20
CA ILE A 300 9.21 17.86 -4.13
C ILE A 300 9.86 17.60 -2.76
N PHE A 301 10.28 16.37 -2.51
CA PHE A 301 10.97 16.00 -1.26
C PHE A 301 12.25 16.84 -1.10
N GLU A 302 13.07 16.90 -2.15
CA GLU A 302 14.33 17.65 -2.19
C GLU A 302 14.12 19.15 -1.96
N ARG A 303 13.07 19.73 -2.58
CA ARG A 303 12.69 21.14 -2.38
C ARG A 303 12.42 21.47 -0.92
N HIS A 304 11.81 20.54 -0.19
CA HIS A 304 11.50 20.67 1.23
C HIS A 304 12.61 20.14 2.15
N GLY A 305 13.79 19.82 1.59
CA GLY A 305 14.98 19.45 2.33
C GLY A 305 15.09 17.97 2.68
N TYR A 306 14.18 17.12 2.21
CA TYR A 306 14.31 15.67 2.37
C TYR A 306 15.32 15.11 1.36
N ILE A 307 16.26 14.29 1.85
CA ILE A 307 17.24 13.58 1.04
C ILE A 307 17.06 12.07 1.21
N ALA A 308 17.17 11.31 0.13
CA ALA A 308 17.14 9.85 0.22
C ALA A 308 18.38 9.35 0.98
N VAL A 309 18.15 8.56 2.03
CA VAL A 309 19.20 7.95 2.86
C VAL A 309 19.29 6.44 2.64
N ILE A 310 18.18 5.79 2.31
CA ILE A 310 18.12 4.35 2.04
C ILE A 310 17.20 4.10 0.85
N ARG A 311 17.61 3.19 -0.03
CA ARG A 311 16.79 2.64 -1.12
C ARG A 311 17.03 1.15 -1.18
N GLU A 312 15.96 0.37 -1.05
CA GLU A 312 16.05 -1.07 -1.14
C GLU A 312 14.94 -1.61 -2.02
N PRO A 313 15.22 -2.61 -2.88
CA PRO A 313 14.14 -3.33 -3.51
C PRO A 313 13.30 -4.04 -2.44
N ARG A 314 12.00 -4.18 -2.70
CA ARG A 314 11.11 -4.96 -1.83
C ARG A 314 11.63 -6.39 -1.66
N TYR A 315 12.15 -6.98 -2.73
CA TYR A 315 12.84 -8.27 -2.73
C TYR A 315 14.28 -8.08 -3.20
N PRO A 316 15.28 -8.49 -2.40
CA PRO A 316 16.68 -8.45 -2.83
C PRO A 316 16.98 -9.32 -4.05
N ASP A 317 16.27 -10.45 -4.20
CA ASP A 317 16.38 -11.32 -5.36
C ASP A 317 15.70 -10.71 -6.59
N GLY A 318 16.44 -10.56 -7.70
CA GLY A 318 15.93 -9.89 -8.90
C GLY A 318 14.80 -10.62 -9.63
N ILE A 319 14.70 -11.94 -9.50
CA ILE A 319 13.59 -12.71 -10.08
C ILE A 319 12.34 -12.48 -9.23
N LEU A 320 12.47 -12.54 -7.92
CA LEU A 320 11.36 -12.26 -7.02
C LEU A 320 10.94 -10.79 -7.06
N GLN A 321 11.87 -9.85 -7.22
CA GLN A 321 11.57 -8.45 -7.51
C GLN A 321 10.85 -8.26 -8.86
N ARG A 322 10.82 -9.26 -9.73
CA ARG A 322 10.06 -9.19 -10.99
C ARG A 322 8.70 -9.85 -10.89
N TYR A 323 8.61 -10.98 -10.19
CA TYR A 323 7.46 -11.90 -10.22
C TYR A 323 6.77 -12.11 -8.87
N GLY A 324 7.39 -11.69 -7.77
CA GLY A 324 6.77 -11.64 -6.45
C GLY A 324 5.61 -10.66 -6.41
N ILE A 325 4.94 -10.61 -5.27
CA ILE A 325 3.79 -9.73 -5.11
C ILE A 325 4.26 -8.27 -5.04
N ASP A 326 3.58 -7.40 -5.79
CA ASP A 326 3.77 -5.94 -5.74
C ASP A 326 5.23 -5.45 -5.62
N PRO A 327 6.11 -5.81 -6.56
CA PRO A 327 7.49 -5.42 -6.48
C PRO A 327 7.64 -3.91 -6.68
N SER A 328 8.18 -3.26 -5.65
CA SER A 328 8.53 -1.84 -5.67
C SER A 328 9.86 -1.61 -4.95
N LEU A 329 10.25 -0.34 -4.82
CA LEU A 329 11.34 0.13 -3.98
C LEU A 329 10.78 0.61 -2.65
N ILE A 330 11.49 0.37 -1.56
CA ILE A 330 11.28 1.02 -0.27
C ILE A 330 12.36 2.09 -0.12
N ALA A 331 11.94 3.34 0.00
CA ALA A 331 12.84 4.47 0.12
C ALA A 331 12.62 5.19 1.45
N LEU A 332 13.71 5.44 2.18
CA LEU A 332 13.71 6.27 3.37
C LEU A 332 14.40 7.59 3.05
N PHE A 333 13.72 8.69 3.38
CA PHE A 333 14.22 10.03 3.26
C PHE A 333 14.41 10.65 4.64
N SER A 334 15.41 11.51 4.78
CA SER A 334 15.65 12.26 6.01
C SER A 334 15.67 13.75 5.74
N LEU A 335 15.03 14.52 6.62
CA LEU A 335 15.07 15.97 6.57
C LEU A 335 16.49 16.45 6.89
N SER A 336 17.12 17.10 5.93
CA SER A 336 18.47 17.65 6.07
C SER A 336 18.50 18.76 7.13
N PRO A 337 19.52 18.84 7.99
CA PRO A 337 19.68 19.94 8.95
C PRO A 337 20.00 21.28 8.27
N ARG A 338 20.33 21.28 6.97
CA ARG A 338 20.68 22.51 6.24
C ARG A 338 19.38 23.23 5.85
N ALA A 339 19.34 24.53 6.12
CA ALA A 339 18.24 25.40 5.70
C ALA A 339 17.91 25.16 4.21
N PRO A 340 16.62 25.13 3.84
CA PRO A 340 16.23 24.94 2.45
C PRO A 340 16.94 26.00 1.58
N PRO A 341 17.45 25.64 0.40
CA PRO A 341 18.05 26.63 -0.49
C PRO A 341 17.01 27.72 -0.76
N ASN A 342 17.44 28.99 -0.65
CA ASN A 342 16.63 30.14 -1.05
C ASN A 342 16.27 29.96 -2.54
N ILE A 343 15.08 29.47 -2.83
CA ILE A 343 14.51 29.52 -4.17
C ILE A 343 13.71 30.81 -4.17
N GLU A 344 14.23 31.83 -4.86
CA GLU A 344 13.54 33.09 -5.09
C GLU A 344 12.16 32.80 -5.73
N ARG A 345 11.12 33.42 -5.16
CA ARG A 345 9.70 33.25 -5.54
C ARG A 345 9.39 33.84 -6.92
#